data_AF-A0A9N9PS48-F1
#
_entry.id   AF-A0A9N9PS48-F1
#
_cell.length_a   1.000
_cell.length_b   1.000
_cell.length_c   1.000
_cell.angle_alpha   90.00
_cell.angle_beta   90.00
_cell.angle_gamma   90.00
#
_symmetry.space_group_name_H-M   'P 1'
#
loop_
_entity.id
_entity.type
_entity.pdbx_description
1 polymer ?
#
loop_
_entity_poly.entity_id
_entity_poly.type
_entity_poly.pdbx_seq_one_letter_code
_entity_poly.pdbx_strand_id
1 'polypeptide(L)'
;MKNYFYKNTKFLFPSFYDSIKMRFSYLLSAFLATLTIASPIANPEAASLSTRATVDTAEYTSAIKAHSGLKKDDWVWFTMEWPRGSVIGDGDTESKEELSQLRDKLGFDHIGLVVGHVTEVTTGRRENLKTKRNFEAHLYHMTEEEDRKTKELKTTFKSPFWKADPSKILKFGGMTTSKKDTAANKAGKNYVNDDAHKKYAVDGNNCNDFVNAVKKAL
;
A
#
# COMPACT_ATOMS: atom_id res chain seq x y z
N MET A 1 -9.63 45.64 31.74
CA MET A 1 -10.85 45.04 32.34
C MET A 1 -11.99 45.12 31.35
N LYS A 2 -12.48 43.98 30.85
CA LYS A 2 -13.86 43.76 30.39
C LYS A 2 -13.99 42.26 30.09
N ASN A 3 -14.59 41.55 31.04
CA ASN A 3 -14.91 40.13 30.98
C ASN A 3 -16.13 39.93 30.07
N TYR A 4 -16.04 38.96 29.15
CA TYR A 4 -17.21 38.36 28.52
C TYR A 4 -17.23 36.87 28.83
N PHE A 5 -18.07 36.52 29.79
CA PHE A 5 -18.70 35.21 29.91
C PHE A 5 -19.61 34.99 28.69
N TYR A 6 -19.73 33.74 28.21
CA TYR A 6 -21.02 33.03 28.17
C TYR A 6 -20.92 31.57 27.69
N LYS A 7 -21.45 30.69 28.55
CA LYS A 7 -22.26 29.49 28.32
C LYS A 7 -21.69 28.24 27.62
N ASN A 8 -21.32 27.31 28.51
CA ASN A 8 -21.44 25.85 28.39
C ASN A 8 -22.76 25.38 27.74
N THR A 9 -22.65 24.60 26.66
CA THR A 9 -23.71 23.71 26.18
C THR A 9 -23.31 22.26 26.47
N LYS A 10 -23.90 21.70 27.52
CA LYS A 10 -23.89 20.25 27.79
C LYS A 10 -24.81 19.56 26.78
N PHE A 11 -24.23 18.75 25.89
CA PHE A 11 -24.99 17.76 25.14
C PHE A 11 -25.15 16.50 26.00
N LEU A 12 -26.39 16.22 26.40
CA LEU A 12 -26.80 14.99 27.06
C LEU A 12 -27.02 13.92 25.99
N PHE A 13 -26.23 12.85 26.04
CA PHE A 13 -26.49 11.61 25.32
C PHE A 13 -27.50 10.77 26.11
N PRO A 14 -28.63 10.34 25.53
CA PRO A 14 -29.40 9.24 26.11
C PRO A 14 -28.78 7.90 25.69
N SER A 15 -28.37 7.11 26.69
CA SER A 15 -28.02 5.70 26.52
C SER A 15 -29.31 4.88 26.46
N PHE A 16 -29.56 4.20 25.35
CA PHE A 16 -30.53 3.10 25.29
C PHE A 16 -29.76 1.81 25.09
N TYR A 17 -29.47 1.16 26.22
CA TYR A 17 -29.17 -0.26 26.27
C TYR A 17 -30.52 -0.96 26.48
N ASP A 18 -31.01 -1.64 25.44
CA ASP A 18 -32.03 -2.66 25.64
C ASP A 18 -31.57 -3.99 25.05
N SER A 19 -31.36 -4.90 26.00
CA SER A 19 -30.90 -6.27 25.84
C SER A 19 -32.05 -7.14 25.33
N ILE A 20 -32.12 -7.34 24.01
CA ILE A 20 -33.01 -8.35 23.44
C ILE A 20 -32.34 -9.72 23.60
N LYS A 21 -32.62 -10.36 24.75
CA LYS A 21 -32.43 -11.80 24.96
C LYS A 21 -33.48 -12.56 24.15
N MET A 22 -33.18 -12.87 22.89
CA MET A 22 -33.91 -13.92 22.18
C MET A 22 -33.41 -15.29 22.64
N ARG A 23 -34.16 -15.87 23.58
CA ARG A 23 -34.13 -17.31 23.87
C ARG A 23 -34.87 -18.03 22.75
N PHE A 24 -34.15 -18.50 21.74
CA PHE A 24 -34.72 -19.41 20.75
C PHE A 24 -34.57 -20.84 21.25
N SER A 25 -35.68 -21.36 21.75
CA SER A 25 -35.86 -22.72 22.23
C SER A 25 -35.56 -23.74 21.13
N TYR A 26 -34.75 -24.72 21.48
CA TYR A 26 -34.53 -25.95 20.73
C TYR A 26 -35.85 -26.74 20.66
N LEU A 27 -36.39 -26.91 19.45
CA LEU A 27 -37.37 -27.95 19.16
C LEU A 27 -36.79 -28.88 18.09
N LEU A 28 -36.24 -29.96 18.62
CA LEU A 28 -35.90 -31.21 17.97
C LEU A 28 -37.20 -31.89 17.49
N SER A 29 -37.48 -31.86 16.19
CA SER A 29 -38.51 -32.71 15.58
C SER A 29 -37.89 -33.53 14.46
N ALA A 30 -37.50 -34.75 14.82
CA ALA A 30 -37.15 -35.79 13.88
C ALA A 30 -38.41 -36.24 13.14
N PHE A 31 -38.44 -36.08 11.83
CA PHE A 31 -39.34 -36.82 10.96
C PHE A 31 -38.50 -37.48 9.86
N LEU A 32 -38.07 -38.71 10.15
CA LEU A 32 -37.65 -39.66 9.13
C LEU A 32 -38.91 -40.07 8.35
N ALA A 33 -39.05 -39.56 7.13
CA ALA A 33 -39.96 -40.13 6.14
C ALA A 33 -39.11 -40.55 4.94
N THR A 34 -38.88 -41.87 4.84
CA THR A 34 -38.34 -42.55 3.68
C THR A 34 -39.28 -42.37 2.50
N LEU A 35 -38.95 -41.47 1.59
CA LEU A 35 -39.56 -41.42 0.27
C LEU A 35 -38.57 -41.99 -0.75
N THR A 36 -38.70 -43.27 -1.04
CA THR A 36 -38.10 -43.91 -2.21
C THR A 36 -38.78 -43.37 -3.47
N ILE A 37 -38.27 -42.28 -4.01
CA ILE A 37 -38.55 -41.89 -5.39
C ILE A 37 -37.45 -42.53 -6.25
N ALA A 38 -37.81 -43.57 -7.00
CA ALA A 38 -37.03 -44.00 -8.16
C ALA A 38 -37.19 -42.93 -9.25
N SER A 39 -36.42 -41.85 -9.13
CA SER A 39 -36.27 -40.86 -10.20
C SER A 39 -35.32 -41.42 -11.26
N PRO A 40 -35.53 -41.15 -12.55
CA PRO A 40 -34.54 -41.47 -13.57
C PRO A 40 -33.22 -40.84 -13.14
N ILE A 41 -32.15 -41.65 -13.14
CA ILE A 41 -30.78 -41.17 -12.94
C ILE A 41 -30.53 -40.20 -14.08
N ALA A 42 -30.74 -38.92 -13.83
CA ALA A 42 -30.18 -37.87 -14.65
C ALA A 42 -28.68 -38.11 -14.59
N ASN A 43 -28.14 -38.58 -15.72
CA ASN A 43 -26.70 -38.65 -15.92
C ASN A 43 -26.17 -37.26 -15.57
N PRO A 44 -25.38 -37.09 -14.50
CA PRO A 44 -24.81 -35.80 -14.20
C PRO A 44 -23.85 -35.52 -15.34
N GLU A 45 -24.36 -34.79 -16.34
CA GLU A 45 -23.59 -34.15 -17.39
C GLU A 45 -22.41 -33.53 -16.65
N ALA A 46 -21.23 -34.11 -16.86
CA ALA A 46 -20.06 -33.90 -16.03
C ALA A 46 -19.92 -32.39 -15.84
N ALA A 47 -20.23 -31.91 -14.63
CA ALA A 47 -20.08 -30.51 -14.29
C ALA A 47 -18.60 -30.23 -14.49
N SER A 48 -18.26 -29.68 -15.65
CA SER A 48 -16.89 -29.43 -16.00
C SER A 48 -16.44 -28.43 -14.94
N LEU A 49 -15.51 -28.87 -14.10
CA LEU A 49 -14.86 -28.02 -13.11
C LEU A 49 -14.10 -26.98 -13.92
N SER A 50 -14.76 -25.87 -14.21
CA SER A 50 -14.16 -24.71 -14.85
C SER A 50 -13.06 -24.22 -13.92
N THR A 51 -11.82 -24.59 -14.23
CA THR A 51 -10.63 -24.02 -13.61
C THR A 51 -10.52 -22.58 -14.07
N ARG A 52 -11.05 -21.65 -13.27
CA ARG A 52 -10.77 -20.23 -13.43
C ARG A 52 -9.29 -20.01 -13.17
N ALA A 53 -8.55 -19.57 -14.19
CA ALA A 53 -7.13 -19.30 -14.03
C ALA A 53 -6.95 -17.90 -13.44
N THR A 54 -6.33 -17.83 -12.26
CA THR A 54 -5.85 -16.56 -11.69
C THR A 54 -4.37 -16.40 -12.01
N VAL A 55 -4.00 -15.25 -12.55
CA VAL A 55 -2.62 -14.90 -12.90
C VAL A 55 -2.21 -13.65 -12.13
N ASP A 56 -1.19 -13.78 -11.29
CA ASP A 56 -0.65 -12.68 -10.50
C ASP A 56 0.57 -12.08 -11.20
N THR A 57 0.66 -10.75 -11.23
CA THR A 57 1.90 -10.08 -11.66
C THR A 57 2.99 -10.20 -10.59
N ALA A 58 4.23 -9.90 -10.96
CA ALA A 58 5.34 -9.84 -10.00
C ALA A 58 5.09 -8.75 -8.95
N GLU A 59 4.53 -7.61 -9.36
CA GLU A 59 4.13 -6.50 -8.50
C GLU A 59 3.09 -6.92 -7.46
N TYR A 60 2.02 -7.61 -7.89
CA TYR A 60 1.02 -8.12 -6.96
C TYR A 60 1.60 -9.18 -6.03
N THR A 61 2.39 -10.12 -6.56
CA THR A 61 3.05 -11.18 -5.79
C THR A 61 3.95 -10.61 -4.69
N SER A 62 4.70 -9.56 -5.01
CA SER A 62 5.58 -8.88 -4.05
C SER A 62 4.77 -8.11 -2.99
N ALA A 63 3.69 -7.43 -3.38
CA ALA A 63 2.81 -6.73 -2.45
C ALA A 63 2.11 -7.69 -1.46
N ILE A 64 1.57 -8.82 -1.93
CA ILE A 64 0.91 -9.81 -1.06
C ILE A 64 1.89 -10.55 -0.14
N LYS A 65 3.17 -10.67 -0.54
CA LYS A 65 4.23 -11.18 0.33
C LYS A 65 4.48 -10.24 1.52
N ALA A 66 4.39 -8.93 1.29
CA ALA A 66 4.53 -7.93 2.35
C ALA A 66 3.23 -7.73 3.16
N HIS A 67 2.06 -7.97 2.56
CA HIS A 67 0.77 -7.95 3.24
C HIS A 67 -0.25 -8.87 2.55
N SER A 68 -0.55 -10.04 3.12
CA SER A 68 -1.39 -11.05 2.48
C SER A 68 -2.89 -10.69 2.39
N GLY A 69 -3.32 -9.61 3.04
CA GLY A 69 -4.73 -9.22 3.16
C GLY A 69 -5.29 -8.37 2.01
N LEU A 70 -4.50 -8.11 0.96
CA LEU A 70 -4.85 -7.20 -0.13
C LEU A 70 -5.98 -7.73 -1.02
N LYS A 71 -6.98 -6.87 -1.27
CA LYS A 71 -8.14 -7.13 -2.11
C LYS A 71 -8.18 -6.15 -3.29
N LYS A 72 -9.00 -6.49 -4.30
CA LYS A 72 -9.31 -5.58 -5.40
C LYS A 72 -9.69 -4.18 -4.89
N ASP A 73 -9.15 -3.16 -5.56
CA ASP A 73 -9.39 -1.73 -5.31
C ASP A 73 -8.81 -1.22 -3.98
N ASP A 74 -8.15 -2.06 -3.18
CA ASP A 74 -7.43 -1.62 -1.98
C ASP A 74 -6.28 -0.69 -2.38
N TRP A 75 -6.29 0.50 -1.78
CA TRP A 75 -5.17 1.44 -1.84
C TRP A 75 -4.28 1.25 -0.62
N VAL A 76 -2.98 1.04 -0.83
CA VAL A 76 -2.01 0.78 0.23
C VAL A 76 -0.70 1.49 -0.03
N TRP A 77 0.09 1.64 1.03
CA TRP A 77 1.46 2.09 0.92
C TRP A 77 2.43 1.18 1.67
N PHE A 78 3.65 1.11 1.15
CA PHE A 78 4.78 0.37 1.71
C PHE A 78 5.98 1.30 1.83
N THR A 79 6.86 1.05 2.79
CA THR A 79 8.24 1.49 2.65
C THR A 79 9.01 0.43 1.86
N MET A 80 9.93 0.87 1.02
CA MET A 80 10.85 0.01 0.30
C MET A 80 12.28 0.37 0.69
N GLU A 81 13.01 -0.59 1.23
CA GLU A 81 14.41 -0.41 1.65
C GLU A 81 15.34 -1.12 0.67
N TRP A 82 16.42 -0.43 0.31
CA TRP A 82 17.53 -0.97 -0.44
C TRP A 82 18.55 -1.48 0.56
N PRO A 83 18.77 -2.80 0.65
CA PRO A 83 19.71 -3.34 1.62
C PRO A 83 21.14 -2.93 1.31
N ARG A 84 22.04 -3.17 2.26
CA ARG A 84 23.47 -2.88 2.15
C ARG A 84 24.09 -3.41 0.84
N GLY A 85 24.85 -2.55 0.17
CA GLY A 85 25.54 -2.83 -1.09
C GLY A 85 24.65 -2.71 -2.32
N SER A 86 23.43 -2.18 -2.18
CA SER A 86 22.51 -2.04 -3.30
C SER A 86 22.89 -0.84 -4.16
N VAL A 87 22.73 -1.01 -5.47
CA VAL A 87 22.79 0.13 -6.40
C VAL A 87 21.45 0.85 -6.34
N ILE A 88 21.46 2.14 -5.98
CA ILE A 88 20.25 2.97 -5.87
C ILE A 88 19.64 3.20 -7.27
N GLY A 89 20.49 3.47 -8.27
CA GLY A 89 20.08 3.70 -9.67
C GLY A 89 19.63 5.14 -9.93
N ASP A 90 18.93 5.37 -11.04
CA ASP A 90 18.20 6.61 -11.36
C ASP A 90 18.98 7.94 -11.36
N GLY A 91 20.29 7.86 -11.60
CA GLY A 91 21.17 9.03 -11.68
C GLY A 91 21.70 9.51 -10.33
N ASP A 92 21.47 8.72 -9.27
CA ASP A 92 21.93 9.04 -7.92
C ASP A 92 23.46 9.18 -7.85
N THR A 93 23.91 10.28 -7.25
CA THR A 93 25.33 10.64 -7.12
C THR A 93 25.82 10.71 -5.68
N GLU A 94 25.03 10.20 -4.72
CA GLU A 94 25.44 10.14 -3.31
C GLU A 94 26.82 9.47 -3.18
N SER A 95 27.72 10.09 -2.41
CA SER A 95 29.07 9.56 -2.25
C SER A 95 29.07 8.26 -1.45
N LYS A 96 30.12 7.43 -1.62
CA LYS A 96 30.25 6.18 -0.86
C LYS A 96 30.35 6.44 0.65
N GLU A 97 30.94 7.56 1.03
CA GLU A 97 31.11 8.00 2.40
C GLU A 97 29.75 8.37 3.02
N GLU A 98 28.93 9.14 2.33
CA GLU A 98 27.57 9.51 2.78
C GLU A 98 26.68 8.27 2.91
N LEU A 99 26.69 7.40 1.89
CA LEU A 99 25.97 6.12 1.92
C LEU A 99 26.43 5.25 3.08
N SER A 100 27.73 5.21 3.38
CA SER A 100 28.23 4.45 4.53
C SER A 100 27.74 5.02 5.85
N GLN A 101 27.76 6.35 6.03
CA GLN A 101 27.28 6.99 7.26
C GLN A 101 25.78 6.79 7.46
N LEU A 102 24.99 6.96 6.40
CA LEU A 102 23.54 6.70 6.44
C LEU A 102 23.24 5.25 6.76
N ARG A 103 23.98 4.32 6.13
CA ARG A 103 23.85 2.90 6.41
C ARG A 103 24.15 2.58 7.86
N ASP A 104 25.22 3.11 8.43
CA ASP A 104 25.59 2.85 9.82
C ASP A 104 24.53 3.39 10.80
N LYS A 105 23.80 4.44 10.40
CA LYS A 105 22.73 5.06 11.18
C LYS A 105 21.36 4.37 11.02
N LEU A 106 21.00 3.96 9.80
CA LEU A 106 19.63 3.55 9.44
C LEU A 106 19.51 2.05 9.12
N GLY A 107 20.62 1.38 8.81
CA GLY A 107 20.66 -0.05 8.48
C GLY A 107 20.35 -0.39 7.02
N PHE A 108 20.15 0.61 6.15
CA PHE A 108 19.91 0.46 4.72
C PHE A 108 20.68 1.54 3.93
N ASP A 109 20.89 1.31 2.64
CA ASP A 109 21.57 2.29 1.77
C ASP A 109 20.56 3.32 1.22
N HIS A 110 19.32 2.90 0.96
CA HIS A 110 18.26 3.81 0.49
C HIS A 110 16.87 3.42 0.97
N ILE A 111 15.97 4.39 1.00
CA ILE A 111 14.55 4.15 1.27
C ILE A 111 13.64 4.96 0.34
N GLY A 112 12.53 4.35 -0.04
CA GLY A 112 11.45 4.97 -0.80
C GLY A 112 10.08 4.57 -0.29
N LEU A 113 9.06 5.24 -0.80
CA LEU A 113 7.66 5.03 -0.46
C LEU A 113 6.92 4.51 -1.70
N VAL A 114 6.42 3.28 -1.63
CA VAL A 114 5.62 2.68 -2.70
C VAL A 114 4.15 2.89 -2.37
N VAL A 115 3.43 3.62 -3.22
CA VAL A 115 2.01 3.95 -3.03
C VAL A 115 1.23 3.50 -4.25
N GLY A 116 0.16 2.73 -4.04
CA GLY A 116 -0.59 2.20 -5.17
C GLY A 116 -1.87 1.49 -4.77
N HIS A 117 -2.43 0.77 -5.73
CA HIS A 117 -3.67 0.03 -5.55
C HIS A 117 -3.69 -1.31 -6.28
N VAL A 118 -4.51 -2.22 -5.77
CA VAL A 118 -4.72 -3.52 -6.41
C VAL A 118 -5.72 -3.38 -7.54
N THR A 119 -5.35 -3.86 -8.73
CA THR A 119 -6.26 -3.97 -9.87
C THR A 119 -6.54 -5.44 -10.18
N GLU A 120 -7.79 -5.75 -10.52
CA GLU A 120 -8.18 -7.08 -11.00
C GLU A 120 -8.96 -6.95 -12.31
N VAL A 121 -8.45 -7.59 -13.35
CA VAL A 121 -9.07 -7.61 -14.69
C VAL A 121 -9.43 -9.04 -15.06
N THR A 122 -10.73 -9.30 -15.23
CA THR A 122 -11.23 -10.59 -15.69
C THR A 122 -11.53 -10.53 -17.18
N THR A 123 -10.99 -11.49 -17.94
CA THR A 123 -11.15 -11.60 -19.40
C THR A 123 -11.64 -13.00 -19.78
N GLY A 124 -12.13 -13.17 -21.01
CA GLY A 124 -12.66 -14.44 -21.51
C GLY A 124 -14.18 -14.59 -21.36
N ARG A 125 -14.70 -15.76 -21.73
CA ARG A 125 -16.14 -16.09 -21.65
C ARG A 125 -16.32 -17.49 -21.09
N ARG A 126 -17.37 -17.68 -20.28
CA ARG A 126 -17.79 -18.98 -19.72
C ARG A 126 -16.63 -19.71 -19.02
N GLU A 127 -16.29 -20.91 -19.47
CA GLU A 127 -15.21 -21.72 -18.87
C GLU A 127 -13.80 -21.15 -19.05
N ASN A 128 -13.61 -20.21 -19.98
CA ASN A 128 -12.31 -19.62 -20.31
C ASN A 128 -12.03 -18.29 -19.56
N LEU A 129 -12.69 -18.06 -18.42
CA LEU A 129 -12.45 -16.86 -17.61
C LEU A 129 -11.05 -16.89 -16.99
N LYS A 130 -10.31 -15.81 -17.20
CA LYS A 130 -8.99 -15.56 -16.62
C LYS A 130 -9.00 -14.26 -15.84
N THR A 131 -8.62 -14.30 -14.57
CA THR A 131 -8.49 -13.11 -13.72
C THR A 131 -7.03 -12.77 -13.56
N LYS A 132 -6.63 -11.58 -14.01
CA LYS A 132 -5.28 -11.04 -13.79
C LYS A 132 -5.32 -10.08 -12.60
N ARG A 133 -4.50 -10.32 -11.59
CA ARG A 133 -4.33 -9.42 -10.44
C ARG A 133 -3.00 -8.69 -10.56
N ASN A 134 -3.03 -7.38 -10.33
CA ASN A 134 -1.86 -6.52 -10.40
C ASN A 134 -1.83 -5.56 -9.20
N PHE A 135 -0.66 -5.00 -8.91
CA PHE A 135 -0.52 -3.88 -7.98
C PHE A 135 0.11 -2.71 -8.75
N GLU A 136 -0.71 -1.71 -9.06
CA GLU A 136 -0.29 -0.53 -9.81
C GLU A 136 0.11 0.57 -8.83
N ALA A 137 1.40 0.87 -8.79
CA ALA A 137 1.99 1.75 -7.80
C ALA A 137 3.05 2.68 -8.38
N HIS A 138 3.26 3.80 -7.69
CA HIS A 138 4.39 4.68 -7.88
C HIS A 138 5.41 4.47 -6.76
N LEU A 139 6.68 4.61 -7.09
CA LEU A 139 7.76 4.73 -6.12
C LEU A 139 8.11 6.20 -5.95
N TYR A 140 7.95 6.72 -4.74
CA TYR A 140 8.39 8.06 -4.35
C TYR A 140 9.69 7.95 -3.56
N HIS A 141 10.78 8.47 -4.12
CA HIS A 141 12.06 8.53 -3.44
C HIS A 141 12.79 9.81 -3.82
N MET A 142 13.79 10.15 -3.03
CA MET A 142 14.71 11.24 -3.29
C MET A 142 16.04 10.64 -3.73
N THR A 143 16.77 11.34 -4.59
CA THR A 143 18.16 11.03 -4.95
C THR A 143 18.97 12.32 -4.88
N GLU A 144 20.29 12.21 -4.83
CA GLU A 144 21.16 13.35 -5.11
C GLU A 144 21.55 13.34 -6.59
N GLU A 145 21.50 14.49 -7.25
CA GLU A 145 21.95 14.62 -8.64
C GLU A 145 22.71 15.92 -8.87
N GLU A 146 23.68 15.90 -9.79
CA GLU A 146 24.34 17.11 -10.27
C GLU A 146 23.43 17.94 -11.18
N ASP A 147 23.22 19.22 -10.84
CA ASP A 147 22.57 20.17 -11.72
C ASP A 147 23.42 20.43 -12.97
N ARG A 148 22.84 20.21 -14.15
CA ARG A 148 23.57 20.33 -15.42
C ARG A 148 24.11 21.73 -15.69
N LYS A 149 23.46 22.78 -15.17
CA LYS A 149 23.83 24.19 -15.41
C LYS A 149 24.80 24.68 -14.35
N THR A 150 24.51 24.46 -13.07
CA THR A 150 25.33 25.00 -11.98
C THR A 150 26.44 24.07 -11.54
N LYS A 151 26.38 22.78 -11.92
CA LYS A 151 27.29 21.72 -11.45
C LYS A 151 27.22 21.48 -9.94
N GLU A 152 26.17 21.98 -9.29
CA GLU A 152 25.94 21.76 -7.87
C GLU A 152 25.14 20.47 -7.66
N LEU A 153 25.51 19.70 -6.65
CA LEU A 153 24.73 18.56 -6.18
C LEU A 153 23.47 19.06 -5.48
N LYS A 154 22.33 18.48 -5.86
CA LYS A 154 21.01 18.83 -5.31
C LYS A 154 20.15 17.60 -5.14
N THR A 155 19.21 17.68 -4.23
CA THR A 155 18.18 16.65 -4.09
C THR A 155 17.21 16.71 -5.28
N THR A 156 16.87 15.55 -5.84
CA THR A 156 15.86 15.40 -6.89
C THR A 156 14.77 14.46 -6.41
N PHE A 157 13.51 14.83 -6.68
CA PHE A 157 12.36 13.95 -6.46
C PHE A 157 12.17 13.01 -7.64
N LYS A 158 12.03 11.71 -7.35
CA LYS A 158 11.76 10.65 -8.32
C LYS A 158 10.40 10.02 -8.05
N SER A 159 9.64 9.82 -9.13
CA SER A 159 8.30 9.22 -9.09
C SER A 159 8.04 8.20 -10.20
N PRO A 160 8.92 7.22 -10.47
CA PRO A 160 8.66 6.22 -11.50
C PRO A 160 7.47 5.32 -11.11
N PHE A 161 6.93 4.61 -12.10
CA PHE A 161 6.10 3.45 -11.80
C PHE A 161 6.94 2.41 -11.09
N TRP A 162 6.43 1.90 -9.97
CA TRP A 162 7.12 0.90 -9.20
C TRP A 162 7.14 -0.45 -9.95
N LYS A 163 8.28 -1.13 -9.83
CA LYS A 163 8.49 -2.49 -10.34
C LYS A 163 8.99 -3.39 -9.22
N ALA A 164 8.44 -4.59 -9.17
CA ALA A 164 8.86 -5.59 -8.21
C ALA A 164 10.35 -5.90 -8.40
N ASP A 165 11.09 -5.82 -7.29
CA ASP A 165 12.50 -6.15 -7.24
C ASP A 165 12.73 -7.01 -5.99
N PRO A 166 13.06 -8.30 -6.15
CA PRO A 166 13.22 -9.21 -5.02
C PRO A 166 14.45 -8.89 -4.16
N SER A 167 15.38 -8.06 -4.64
CA SER A 167 16.54 -7.61 -3.86
C SER A 167 16.18 -6.52 -2.84
N LYS A 168 15.00 -5.90 -2.96
CA LYS A 168 14.54 -4.80 -2.10
C LYS A 168 13.51 -5.30 -1.11
N ILE A 169 13.47 -4.68 0.06
CA ILE A 169 12.60 -5.11 1.16
C ILE A 169 11.38 -4.20 1.21
N LEU A 170 10.19 -4.74 0.94
CA LEU A 170 8.93 -4.06 1.18
C LEU A 170 8.43 -4.31 2.61
N LYS A 171 7.99 -3.24 3.29
CA LYS A 171 7.31 -3.31 4.58
C LYS A 171 5.98 -2.61 4.49
N PHE A 172 4.91 -3.30 4.88
CA PHE A 172 3.57 -2.73 4.86
C PHE A 172 3.47 -1.54 5.81
N GLY A 173 2.99 -0.42 5.28
CA GLY A 173 2.85 0.82 6.02
C GLY A 173 1.43 1.09 6.49
N GLY A 174 0.45 0.77 5.65
CA GLY A 174 -0.95 0.98 5.95
C GLY A 174 -1.83 1.11 4.70
N MET A 175 -3.13 1.25 4.95
CA MET A 175 -4.10 1.60 3.93
C MET A 175 -4.00 3.09 3.58
N THR A 176 -4.35 3.46 2.35
CA THR A 176 -4.39 4.85 1.87
C THR A 176 -5.52 5.04 0.85
N THR A 177 -5.44 6.09 0.02
CA THR A 177 -6.41 6.40 -1.04
C THR A 177 -5.72 7.06 -2.24
N SER A 178 -6.36 7.07 -3.40
CA SER A 178 -5.89 7.82 -4.58
C SER A 178 -5.64 9.33 -4.30
N LYS A 179 -6.48 9.94 -3.46
CA LYS A 179 -6.32 11.35 -3.05
C LYS A 179 -5.01 11.54 -2.27
N LYS A 180 -4.69 10.60 -1.39
CA LYS A 180 -3.48 10.61 -0.56
C LYS A 180 -2.22 10.27 -1.37
N ASP A 181 -2.33 9.41 -2.38
CA ASP A 181 -1.26 9.21 -3.37
C ASP A 181 -0.89 10.51 -4.11
N THR A 182 -1.91 11.22 -4.60
CA THR A 182 -1.70 12.55 -5.22
C THR A 182 -1.08 13.55 -4.25
N ALA A 183 -1.51 13.52 -2.98
CA ALA A 183 -0.95 14.38 -1.94
C ALA A 183 0.52 14.03 -1.62
N ALA A 184 0.88 12.74 -1.59
CA ALA A 184 2.24 12.27 -1.40
C ALA A 184 3.16 12.70 -2.55
N ASN A 185 2.73 12.57 -3.80
CA ASN A 185 3.47 13.08 -4.97
C ASN A 185 3.73 14.59 -4.85
N LYS A 186 2.70 15.37 -4.48
CA LYS A 186 2.84 16.81 -4.26
C LYS A 186 3.79 17.11 -3.09
N ALA A 187 3.69 16.37 -2.00
CA ALA A 187 4.57 16.54 -0.84
C ALA A 187 6.03 16.27 -1.22
N GLY A 188 6.32 15.22 -2.00
CA GLY A 188 7.65 14.92 -2.48
C GLY A 188 8.24 16.01 -3.38
N LYS A 189 7.44 16.53 -4.32
CA LYS A 189 7.82 17.68 -5.15
C LYS A 189 8.10 18.94 -4.32
N ASN A 190 7.24 19.22 -3.35
CA ASN A 190 7.39 20.40 -2.51
C ASN A 190 8.64 20.29 -1.62
N TYR A 191 8.93 19.11 -1.10
CA TYR A 191 10.08 18.87 -0.24
C TYR A 191 11.38 19.26 -0.94
N VAL A 192 11.68 18.70 -2.11
CA VAL A 192 12.94 18.98 -2.84
C VAL A 192 13.02 20.39 -3.44
N ASN A 193 11.89 21.09 -3.54
CA ASN A 193 11.83 22.48 -4.02
C ASN A 193 11.98 23.50 -2.89
N ASP A 194 11.88 23.08 -1.63
CA ASP A 194 12.13 23.93 -0.46
C ASP A 194 13.63 24.28 -0.39
N ASP A 195 13.95 25.55 -0.19
CA ASP A 195 15.34 26.02 -0.08
C ASP A 195 16.11 25.29 1.02
N ALA A 196 15.44 24.92 2.11
CA ALA A 196 16.05 24.19 3.23
C ALA A 196 16.42 22.74 2.87
N HIS A 197 15.83 22.17 1.82
CA HIS A 197 16.02 20.77 1.45
C HIS A 197 16.72 20.60 0.10
N LYS A 198 17.22 21.67 -0.54
CA LYS A 198 17.89 21.57 -1.85
C LYS A 198 19.18 20.76 -1.85
N LYS A 199 19.91 20.73 -0.73
CA LYS A 199 21.21 20.07 -0.60
C LYS A 199 21.09 18.84 0.28
N TYR A 200 21.62 17.72 -0.20
CA TYR A 200 21.61 16.48 0.56
C TYR A 200 22.44 16.63 1.85
N ALA A 201 21.98 16.00 2.92
CA ALA A 201 22.73 15.89 4.16
C ALA A 201 22.35 14.60 4.90
N VAL A 202 23.37 13.83 5.28
CA VAL A 202 23.21 12.61 6.10
C VAL A 202 22.41 12.91 7.37
N ASP A 203 22.59 14.08 7.95
CA ASP A 203 21.81 14.58 9.08
C ASP A 203 20.82 15.66 8.65
N GLY A 204 19.52 15.35 8.72
CA GLY A 204 18.44 16.34 8.60
C GLY A 204 17.93 16.61 7.19
N ASN A 205 18.56 16.05 6.14
CA ASN A 205 18.00 16.06 4.79
C ASN A 205 18.48 14.89 3.92
N ASN A 206 18.10 13.67 4.30
CA ASN A 206 18.41 12.44 3.56
C ASN A 206 17.13 11.75 3.04
N CYS A 207 17.29 10.60 2.37
CA CYS A 207 16.19 9.80 1.83
C CYS A 207 15.13 9.36 2.88
N ASN A 208 15.54 9.11 4.12
CA ASN A 208 14.64 8.77 5.20
C ASN A 208 13.85 9.99 5.72
N ASP A 209 14.50 11.14 5.85
CA ASP A 209 13.81 12.40 6.21
C ASP A 209 12.74 12.76 5.16
N PHE A 210 13.10 12.61 3.88
CA PHE A 210 12.17 12.74 2.76
C PHE A 210 10.98 11.78 2.89
N VAL A 211 11.21 10.48 3.05
CA VAL A 211 10.12 9.49 3.17
C VAL A 211 9.21 9.80 4.36
N ASN A 212 9.79 10.20 5.50
CA ASN A 212 9.02 10.59 6.68
C ASN A 212 8.19 11.86 6.46
N ALA A 213 8.70 12.83 5.69
CA ALA A 213 7.95 14.02 5.31
C ALA A 213 6.78 13.67 4.36
N VAL A 214 7.03 12.89 3.31
CA VAL A 214 6.01 12.48 2.33
C VAL A 214 4.93 11.63 2.98
N LYS A 215 5.30 10.72 3.88
CA LYS A 215 4.38 9.85 4.62
C LYS A 215 3.35 10.62 5.46
N LYS A 216 3.64 11.85 5.90
CA LYS A 216 2.66 12.69 6.61
C LYS A 216 1.47 13.11 5.73
N ALA A 217 1.60 13.01 4.40
CA ALA A 217 0.52 13.27 3.46
C ALA A 217 -0.36 12.04 3.16
N LEU A 218 0.02 10.86 3.65
CA LEU A 218 -0.69 9.59 3.47
C LEU A 218 -1.75 9.31 4.54
#